data_AF-A0A971ZQT1-F1
#
_entry.id   AF-A0A971ZQT1-F1
#
_cell.length_a   1.000
_cell.length_b   1.000
_cell.length_c   1.000
_cell.angle_alpha   90.00
_cell.angle_beta   90.00
_cell.angle_gamma   90.00
#
_symmetry.space_group_name_H-M   'P 1'
#
loop_
_entity.id
_entity.type
_entity.pdbx_description
1 polymer ?
#
loop_
_entity_poly.entity_id
_entity_poly.type
_entity_poly.pdbx_seq_one_letter_code
_entity_poly.pdbx_strand_id
1 'polypeptide(L)'
;MSQSRVRRAERSIHSVPLPARHLNPLWYAGQFIGALYAAAFFEEDPVTLAETAVQAIPRDSQYAEMVRDLIAWYRADPYNWEAVWEKCQEKYRRDPAHQKASNGGIDCKINGAYVLMGLLFGQRDPDQTILISCRCGMDSDCNPPSAGGVLFTTIGDF
;
A
#
# COMPACT_ATOMS: atom_id res chain seq x y z
N MET A 1 29.48 20.46 1.64
CA MET A 1 28.06 20.65 1.99
C MET A 1 27.97 20.88 3.50
N SER A 2 27.42 22.02 3.95
CA SER A 2 27.46 22.42 5.36
C SER A 2 26.43 21.65 6.19
N GLN A 3 26.85 21.14 7.37
CA GLN A 3 26.01 20.43 8.34
C GLN A 3 24.75 21.22 8.77
N SER A 4 24.71 22.54 8.53
CA SER A 4 23.55 23.38 8.82
C SER A 4 22.33 23.08 7.93
N ARG A 5 22.52 22.57 6.72
CA ARG A 5 21.42 22.20 5.82
C ARG A 5 20.79 20.85 6.20
N VAL A 6 21.60 19.90 6.67
CA VAL A 6 21.15 18.59 7.16
C VAL A 6 20.29 18.74 8.42
N ARG A 7 20.74 19.55 9.39
CA ARG A 7 19.98 19.83 10.62
C ARG A 7 18.66 20.58 10.39
N ARG A 8 18.52 21.31 9.28
CA ARG A 8 17.28 22.00 8.90
C ARG A 8 16.26 21.03 8.30
N ALA A 9 16.71 20.01 7.58
CA ALA A 9 15.86 18.92 7.11
C ALA A 9 15.35 18.08 8.29
N GLU A 10 16.21 17.72 9.24
CA GLU A 10 15.84 16.92 10.43
C GLU A 10 14.82 17.63 11.35
N ARG A 11 14.90 18.96 11.50
CA ARG A 11 13.93 19.72 12.31
C ARG A 11 12.55 19.85 11.67
N SER A 12 12.44 19.70 10.36
CA SER A 12 11.15 19.77 9.65
C SER A 12 10.32 18.50 9.79
N ILE A 13 10.94 17.38 10.17
CA ILE A 13 10.27 16.07 10.31
C ILE A 13 9.57 15.94 11.68
N HIS A 14 9.90 16.81 12.64
CA HIS A 14 9.46 16.70 14.04
C HIS A 14 8.61 17.87 14.54
N SER A 15 8.26 18.86 13.71
CA SER A 15 7.71 20.14 14.20
C SER A 15 6.18 20.26 14.17
N VAL A 16 5.43 19.22 13.82
CA VAL A 16 3.96 19.23 13.94
C VAL A 16 3.51 17.94 14.62
N PRO A 17 2.92 17.98 15.83
CA PRO A 17 2.30 16.82 16.43
C PRO A 17 1.05 16.49 15.63
N LEU A 18 1.21 15.77 14.52
CA LEU A 18 0.08 15.16 13.85
C LEU A 18 -0.43 14.01 14.74
N PRO A 19 -1.76 13.86 14.89
CA PRO A 19 -2.29 12.75 15.69
C PRO A 19 -1.81 11.42 15.12
N ALA A 20 -1.62 10.41 15.97
CA ALA A 20 -0.95 9.13 15.65
C ALA A 20 -1.37 8.49 14.32
N ARG A 21 -2.63 8.69 13.89
CA ARG A 21 -3.16 8.29 12.58
C ARG A 21 -2.35 8.78 11.36
N HIS A 22 -1.59 9.88 11.49
CA HIS A 22 -0.78 10.47 10.42
C HIS A 22 0.73 10.30 10.63
N LEU A 23 1.16 9.61 11.68
CA LEU A 23 2.59 9.37 11.91
C LEU A 23 3.09 8.26 10.96
N ASN A 24 4.17 8.56 10.25
CA ASN A 24 5.07 7.62 9.55
C ASN A 24 4.42 6.54 8.65
N PRO A 25 3.64 6.93 7.63
CA PRO A 25 3.10 5.98 6.63
C PRO A 25 4.19 5.16 5.93
N LEU A 26 5.42 5.68 5.83
CA LEU A 26 6.57 4.95 5.29
C LEU A 26 6.94 3.71 6.12
N TRP A 27 6.95 3.82 7.45
CA TRP A 27 7.34 2.71 8.32
C TRP A 27 6.28 1.61 8.35
N TYR A 28 5.01 2.01 8.39
CA TYR A 28 3.90 1.04 8.32
C TYR A 28 3.81 0.35 6.96
N ALA A 29 4.13 1.06 5.87
CA ALA A 29 4.22 0.42 4.56
C ALA A 29 5.27 -0.71 4.54
N GLY A 30 6.47 -0.45 5.07
CA GLY A 30 7.52 -1.47 5.15
C GLY A 30 7.14 -2.66 6.02
N GLN A 31 6.52 -2.41 7.18
CA GLN A 31 6.02 -3.46 8.08
C GLN A 31 4.93 -4.31 7.40
N PHE A 32 3.99 -3.67 6.72
CA PHE A 32 2.92 -4.35 6.00
C PHE A 32 3.45 -5.21 4.85
N ILE A 33 4.33 -4.68 4.00
CA ILE A 33 4.94 -5.44 2.89
C ILE A 33 5.76 -6.63 3.43
N GLY A 34 6.55 -6.42 4.49
CA GLY A 34 7.26 -7.51 5.15
C GLY A 34 6.33 -8.59 5.69
N ALA A 35 5.21 -8.19 6.30
CA ALA A 35 4.19 -9.11 6.79
C ALA A 35 3.44 -9.85 5.66
N LEU A 36 3.18 -9.20 4.52
CA LEU A 36 2.62 -9.83 3.32
C LEU A 36 3.53 -10.97 2.83
N TYR A 37 4.82 -10.70 2.66
CA TYR A 37 5.78 -11.75 2.25
C TYR A 37 5.88 -12.88 3.28
N ALA A 38 5.90 -12.56 4.58
CA ALA A 38 5.97 -13.57 5.62
C ALA A 38 4.71 -14.48 5.63
N ALA A 39 3.53 -13.88 5.45
CA ALA A 39 2.27 -14.62 5.40
C ALA A 39 2.14 -15.45 4.10
N ALA A 40 2.74 -14.98 3.00
CA ALA A 40 2.64 -15.63 1.68
C ALA A 40 3.24 -17.04 1.63
N PHE A 41 4.09 -17.41 2.60
CA PHE A 41 4.58 -18.79 2.76
C PHE A 41 3.53 -19.78 3.26
N PHE A 42 2.41 -19.30 3.81
CA PHE A 42 1.42 -20.13 4.48
C PHE A 42 -0.03 -19.84 4.05
N GLU A 43 -0.24 -18.75 3.33
CA GLU A 43 -1.55 -18.30 2.87
C GLU A 43 -1.48 -17.91 1.40
N GLU A 44 -2.52 -18.27 0.66
CA GLU A 44 -2.61 -18.03 -0.77
C GLU A 44 -3.84 -17.22 -1.19
N ASP A 45 -4.86 -17.10 -0.33
CA ASP A 45 -6.00 -16.22 -0.56
C ASP A 45 -5.58 -14.74 -0.34
N PRO A 46 -5.66 -13.88 -1.38
CA PRO A 46 -5.18 -12.50 -1.30
C PRO A 46 -5.87 -11.67 -0.21
N VAL A 47 -7.14 -11.96 0.08
CA VAL A 47 -7.91 -11.27 1.12
C VAL A 47 -7.38 -11.66 2.50
N THR A 48 -7.28 -12.95 2.79
CA THR A 48 -6.76 -13.47 4.06
C THR A 48 -5.30 -13.06 4.29
N LEU A 49 -4.51 -13.03 3.22
CA LEU A 49 -3.13 -12.55 3.24
C LEU A 49 -3.05 -11.08 3.69
N ALA A 50 -3.87 -10.21 3.11
CA ALA A 50 -3.92 -8.80 3.47
C ALA A 50 -4.49 -8.55 4.87
N GLU A 51 -5.53 -9.30 5.27
CA GLU A 51 -6.11 -9.26 6.62
C GLU A 51 -5.13 -9.75 7.69
N THR A 52 -4.22 -10.66 7.35
CA THR A 52 -3.13 -11.11 8.23
C THR A 52 -2.03 -10.06 8.31
N ALA A 53 -1.54 -9.57 7.17
CA ALA A 53 -0.44 -8.62 7.11
C ALA A 53 -0.76 -7.28 7.80
N VAL A 54 -2.01 -6.80 7.72
CA VAL A 54 -2.42 -5.53 8.34
C VAL A 54 -2.37 -5.57 9.88
N GLN A 55 -2.34 -6.75 10.50
CA GLN A 55 -2.22 -6.88 11.96
C GLN A 55 -0.84 -6.48 12.48
N ALA A 56 0.18 -6.41 11.61
CA ALA A 56 1.53 -5.99 11.96
C ALA A 56 1.67 -4.47 12.18
N ILE A 57 0.63 -3.68 11.86
CA ILE A 57 0.65 -2.22 11.94
C ILE A 57 -0.46 -1.69 12.86
N PRO A 58 -0.34 -0.47 13.42
CA PRO A 58 -1.37 0.09 14.28
C PRO A 58 -2.72 0.21 13.56
N ARG A 59 -3.76 -0.31 14.19
CA ARG A 59 -5.13 -0.38 13.64
C ARG A 59 -5.65 0.99 13.16
N ASP A 60 -5.33 2.05 13.90
CA ASP A 60 -5.82 3.41 13.65
C ASP A 60 -4.93 4.20 12.67
N SER A 61 -3.93 3.57 12.05
CA SER A 61 -3.11 4.19 11.01
C SER A 61 -3.90 4.33 9.70
N GLN A 62 -3.63 5.40 8.95
CA GLN A 62 -4.20 5.58 7.61
C GLN A 62 -3.79 4.48 6.61
N TYR A 63 -2.65 3.82 6.85
CA TYR A 63 -2.24 2.69 6.02
C TYR A 63 -3.12 1.46 6.29
N ALA A 64 -3.40 1.16 7.57
CA ALA A 64 -4.32 0.09 7.93
C ALA A 64 -5.76 0.39 7.48
N GLU A 65 -6.17 1.68 7.50
CA GLU A 65 -7.43 2.14 6.92
C GLU A 65 -7.50 1.83 5.42
N MET A 66 -6.46 2.17 4.66
CA MET A 66 -6.35 1.88 3.23
C MET A 66 -6.53 0.39 2.93
N VAL A 67 -5.83 -0.49 3.65
CA VAL A 67 -5.95 -1.94 3.44
C VAL A 67 -7.39 -2.42 3.66
N ARG A 68 -8.04 -1.97 4.76
CA ARG A 68 -9.43 -2.34 5.06
C ARG A 68 -10.41 -1.83 4.02
N ASP A 69 -10.23 -0.61 3.54
CA ASP A 69 -11.07 -0.04 2.49
C ASP A 69 -10.96 -0.83 1.18
N LEU A 70 -9.74 -1.16 0.75
CA LEU A 70 -9.54 -1.96 -0.47
C LEU A 70 -10.20 -3.33 -0.36
N ILE A 71 -10.06 -4.02 0.77
CA ILE A 71 -10.72 -5.30 1.00
C ILE A 71 -12.25 -5.14 0.95
N ALA A 72 -12.79 -4.11 1.60
CA ALA A 72 -14.22 -3.83 1.60
C ALA A 72 -14.75 -3.49 0.19
N TRP A 73 -14.01 -2.68 -0.58
CA TRP A 73 -14.37 -2.29 -1.94
C TRP A 73 -14.25 -3.48 -2.90
N TYR A 74 -13.22 -4.30 -2.77
CA TYR A 74 -13.08 -5.55 -3.52
C TYR A 74 -14.25 -6.51 -3.23
N ARG A 75 -14.61 -6.71 -1.96
CA ARG A 75 -15.76 -7.55 -1.59
C ARG A 75 -17.10 -7.03 -2.15
N ALA A 76 -17.22 -5.72 -2.34
CA ALA A 76 -18.42 -5.10 -2.90
C ALA A 76 -18.51 -5.24 -4.43
N ASP A 77 -17.39 -5.14 -5.14
CA ASP A 77 -17.31 -5.29 -6.60
C ASP A 77 -15.97 -5.93 -7.02
N PRO A 78 -15.85 -7.27 -6.98
CA PRO A 78 -14.58 -7.97 -7.20
C PRO A 78 -14.15 -8.02 -8.68
N TYR A 79 -15.00 -7.54 -9.60
CA TYR A 79 -14.75 -7.60 -11.04
C TYR A 79 -14.35 -6.25 -11.63
N ASN A 80 -14.52 -5.15 -10.89
CA ASN A 80 -14.29 -3.80 -11.39
C ASN A 80 -13.18 -3.08 -10.63
N TRP A 81 -11.94 -3.45 -10.96
CA TRP A 81 -10.75 -2.83 -10.35
C TRP A 81 -10.65 -1.33 -10.67
N GLU A 82 -11.16 -0.86 -11.82
CA GLU A 82 -11.13 0.56 -12.21
C GLU A 82 -12.01 1.41 -11.28
N ALA A 83 -13.18 0.90 -10.89
CA ALA A 83 -14.04 1.58 -9.92
C ALA A 83 -13.41 1.66 -8.53
N VAL A 84 -12.70 0.61 -8.09
CA VAL A 84 -11.96 0.63 -6.82
C VAL A 84 -10.74 1.54 -6.91
N TRP A 85 -10.05 1.55 -8.04
CA TRP A 85 -8.96 2.50 -8.30
C TRP A 85 -9.43 3.94 -8.19
N GLU A 86 -10.58 4.30 -8.78
CA GLU A 86 -11.09 5.67 -8.70
C GLU A 86 -11.42 6.07 -7.25
N LYS A 87 -12.00 5.15 -6.45
CA LYS A 87 -12.21 5.35 -5.00
C LYS A 87 -10.89 5.58 -4.26
N CYS A 88 -9.85 4.81 -4.58
CA CYS A 88 -8.50 5.01 -4.04
C CYS A 88 -7.97 6.41 -4.37
N GLN A 89 -8.14 6.86 -5.61
CA GLN A 89 -7.67 8.17 -6.06
C GLN A 89 -8.41 9.30 -5.36
N GLU A 90 -9.73 9.22 -5.26
CA GLU A 90 -10.54 10.20 -4.54
C GLU A 90 -10.13 10.30 -3.07
N LYS A 91 -10.11 9.18 -2.35
CA LYS A 91 -9.89 9.16 -0.91
C LYS A 91 -8.42 9.37 -0.53
N TYR A 92 -7.49 8.68 -1.18
CA TYR A 92 -6.10 8.65 -0.71
C TYR A 92 -5.19 9.61 -1.45
N ARG A 93 -5.52 10.05 -2.68
CA ARG A 93 -4.69 10.98 -3.46
C ARG A 93 -5.24 12.40 -3.52
N ARG A 94 -6.54 12.57 -3.76
CA ARG A 94 -7.16 13.89 -4.00
C ARG A 94 -7.67 14.55 -2.73
N ASP A 95 -8.06 13.78 -1.71
CA ASP A 95 -8.50 14.34 -0.43
C ASP A 95 -7.33 14.96 0.37
N PRO A 96 -7.36 16.28 0.66
CA PRO A 96 -6.34 16.94 1.47
C PRO A 96 -6.18 16.35 2.88
N ALA A 97 -7.22 15.73 3.44
CA ALA A 97 -7.15 15.11 4.76
C ALA A 97 -6.22 13.88 4.78
N HIS A 98 -6.12 13.15 3.67
CA HIS A 98 -5.28 11.96 3.52
C HIS A 98 -3.88 12.27 2.97
N GLN A 99 -3.67 13.49 2.48
CA GLN A 99 -2.37 13.97 1.97
C GLN A 99 -1.52 14.70 3.03
N LYS A 100 -2.01 14.89 4.27
CA LYS A 100 -1.27 15.61 5.32
C LYS A 100 0.09 15.00 5.68
N ALA A 101 0.24 13.68 5.52
CA ALA A 101 1.47 12.95 5.75
C ALA A 101 2.21 12.55 4.45
N SER A 102 1.74 13.07 3.30
CA SER A 102 2.36 12.87 1.99
C SER A 102 3.50 13.85 1.79
N ASN A 103 4.53 13.45 1.04
CA ASN A 103 5.63 14.33 0.63
C ASN A 103 5.30 15.16 -0.65
N GLY A 104 4.04 15.14 -1.10
CA GLY A 104 3.54 15.89 -2.26
C GLY A 104 3.74 15.20 -3.61
N GLY A 105 4.69 14.27 -3.71
CA GLY A 105 5.01 13.53 -4.94
C GLY A 105 4.59 12.06 -4.88
N ILE A 106 5.22 11.31 -3.98
CA ILE A 106 5.09 9.85 -3.85
C ILE A 106 4.59 9.52 -2.44
N ASP A 107 3.50 8.75 -2.36
CA ASP A 107 2.87 8.39 -1.09
C ASP A 107 2.83 6.87 -0.94
N CYS A 108 3.45 6.35 0.12
CA CYS A 108 3.49 4.90 0.34
C CYS A 108 2.10 4.29 0.51
N LYS A 109 1.09 5.05 0.94
CA LYS A 109 -0.29 4.56 1.07
C LYS A 109 -0.88 4.20 -0.30
N ILE A 110 -0.71 5.06 -1.29
CA ILE A 110 -1.30 4.83 -2.62
C ILE A 110 -0.51 3.76 -3.39
N ASN A 111 0.82 3.73 -3.23
CA ASN A 111 1.65 2.64 -3.76
C ASN A 111 1.27 1.28 -3.14
N GLY A 112 1.10 1.24 -1.82
CA GLY A 112 0.60 0.06 -1.11
C GLY A 112 -0.78 -0.38 -1.60
N ALA A 113 -1.67 0.57 -1.89
CA ALA A 113 -2.96 0.27 -2.50
C ALA A 113 -2.77 -0.42 -3.85
N TYR A 114 -1.84 0.04 -4.69
CA TYR A 114 -1.62 -0.53 -6.02
C TYR A 114 -1.01 -1.93 -6.00
N VAL A 115 -0.16 -2.23 -5.02
CA VAL A 115 0.28 -3.61 -4.74
C VAL A 115 -0.93 -4.49 -4.43
N LEU A 116 -1.79 -4.03 -3.51
CA LEU A 116 -2.95 -4.78 -3.07
C LEU A 116 -4.03 -4.91 -4.16
N MET A 117 -4.19 -3.91 -5.03
CA MET A 117 -5.04 -3.96 -6.23
C MET A 117 -4.61 -5.11 -7.15
N GLY A 118 -3.31 -5.25 -7.40
CA GLY A 118 -2.77 -6.36 -8.19
C GLY A 118 -3.10 -7.72 -7.56
N LEU A 119 -2.88 -7.87 -6.24
CA LEU A 119 -3.12 -9.12 -5.54
C LEU A 119 -4.62 -9.50 -5.50
N LEU A 120 -5.51 -8.55 -5.24
CA LEU A 120 -6.95 -8.79 -5.10
C LEU A 120 -7.62 -9.05 -6.46
N PHE A 121 -7.29 -8.28 -7.49
CA PHE A 121 -7.97 -8.33 -8.78
C PHE A 121 -7.22 -9.14 -9.85
N GLY A 122 -5.96 -9.48 -9.60
CA GLY A 122 -5.14 -10.27 -10.51
C GLY A 122 -5.54 -11.74 -10.59
N GLN A 123 -6.52 -12.20 -9.78
CA GLN A 123 -7.02 -13.58 -9.79
C GLN A 123 -5.92 -14.63 -9.61
N ARG A 124 -4.83 -14.22 -8.93
CA ARG A 124 -3.59 -15.01 -8.79
C ARG A 124 -2.92 -15.39 -10.12
N ASP A 125 -3.30 -14.76 -11.21
CA ASP A 125 -2.60 -14.83 -12.48
C ASP A 125 -1.43 -13.81 -12.46
N PRO A 126 -0.17 -14.26 -12.68
CA PRO A 126 0.99 -13.36 -12.63
C PRO A 126 0.91 -12.19 -13.60
N ASP A 127 0.43 -12.44 -14.83
CA ASP A 127 0.35 -11.41 -15.86
C ASP A 127 -0.71 -10.36 -15.49
N GLN A 128 -1.90 -10.78 -15.05
CA GLN A 128 -2.95 -9.86 -14.59
C GLN A 128 -2.53 -9.09 -13.34
N THR A 129 -1.88 -9.74 -12.39
CA THR A 129 -1.40 -9.11 -11.14
C THR A 129 -0.42 -7.99 -11.43
N ILE A 130 0.55 -8.25 -12.30
CA ILE A 130 1.56 -7.26 -12.73
C ILE A 130 0.91 -6.18 -13.59
N LEU A 131 0.00 -6.54 -14.51
CA LEU A 131 -0.68 -5.60 -15.40
C LEU A 131 -1.54 -4.60 -14.61
N ILE A 132 -2.37 -5.08 -13.67
CA ILE A 132 -3.28 -4.22 -12.90
C ILE A 132 -2.48 -3.28 -11.99
N SER A 133 -1.52 -3.80 -11.24
CA SER A 133 -0.67 -2.98 -10.36
C SER A 133 0.14 -1.94 -11.13
N CYS A 134 0.57 -2.25 -12.36
CA CYS A 134 1.24 -1.30 -13.26
C CYS A 134 0.28 -0.22 -13.78
N ARG A 135 -0.92 -0.62 -14.23
CA ARG A 135 -1.93 0.29 -14.79
C ARG A 135 -2.53 1.25 -13.76
N CYS A 136 -2.43 0.94 -12.47
CA CYS A 136 -2.77 1.88 -11.40
C CYS A 136 -1.91 3.18 -11.43
N GLY A 137 -0.73 3.13 -12.05
CA GLY A 137 0.10 4.28 -12.38
C GLY A 137 1.01 4.78 -11.24
N MET A 138 1.47 6.03 -11.37
CA MET A 138 2.45 6.70 -10.50
C MET A 138 3.79 5.95 -10.41
N ASP A 139 4.14 5.45 -9.23
CA ASP A 139 5.45 4.85 -8.91
C ASP A 139 5.47 3.38 -9.37
N SER A 140 5.31 3.19 -10.68
CA SER A 140 5.07 1.87 -11.29
C SER A 140 6.32 0.99 -11.35
N ASP A 141 7.49 1.49 -10.94
CA ASP A 141 8.71 0.69 -10.81
C ASP A 141 8.74 -0.13 -9.50
N CYS A 142 7.96 0.24 -8.48
CA CYS A 142 7.92 -0.48 -7.20
C CYS A 142 6.67 -1.36 -7.00
N ASN A 143 5.50 -0.95 -7.49
CA ASN A 143 4.25 -1.68 -7.21
C ASN A 143 4.17 -3.04 -7.93
N PRO A 144 4.42 -3.14 -9.25
CA PRO A 144 4.35 -4.42 -9.97
C PRO A 144 5.34 -5.49 -9.47
N PRO A 145 6.64 -5.20 -9.24
CA PRO A 145 7.54 -6.23 -8.72
C PRO A 145 7.21 -6.62 -7.28
N SER A 146 6.67 -5.70 -6.45
CA SER A 146 6.21 -6.05 -5.10
C SER A 146 5.00 -6.98 -5.14
N ALA A 147 3.99 -6.67 -5.96
CA ALA A 147 2.81 -7.51 -6.13
C ALA A 147 3.18 -8.89 -6.70
N GLY A 148 4.00 -8.91 -7.76
CA GLY A 148 4.50 -10.14 -8.36
C GLY A 148 5.31 -10.97 -7.37
N GLY A 149 6.23 -10.36 -6.62
CA GLY A 149 7.06 -11.09 -5.66
C GLY A 149 6.25 -11.72 -4.53
N VAL A 150 5.24 -11.01 -4.00
CA VAL A 150 4.31 -11.59 -3.02
C VAL A 150 3.54 -12.76 -3.65
N LEU A 151 2.97 -12.57 -4.84
CA LEU A 151 2.23 -13.63 -5.54
C LEU A 151 3.10 -14.87 -5.80
N PHE A 152 4.30 -14.72 -6.34
CA PHE A 152 5.21 -15.84 -6.60
C PHE A 152 5.57 -16.60 -5.31
N THR A 153 5.66 -15.90 -4.18
CA THR A 153 5.85 -16.56 -2.87
C THR A 153 4.67 -17.47 -2.52
N THR A 154 3.43 -17.08 -2.87
CA THR A 154 2.23 -17.90 -2.64
C THR A 154 2.07 -19.08 -3.59
N ILE A 155 2.62 -19.00 -4.81
CA ILE A 155 2.45 -20.05 -5.83
C ILE A 155 3.51 -21.16 -5.67
N GLY A 156 4.70 -20.82 -5.18
CA GLY A 156 5.79 -21.79 -5.03
C GLY A 156 6.48 -22.18 -6.35
N ASP A 157 7.32 -23.21 -6.29
CA ASP A 157 8.14 -23.67 -7.42
C ASP A 157 7.31 -24.30 -8.57
N PHE A 158 7.70 -23.94 -9.79
CA PHE A 158 7.28 -24.54 -11.07
C PHE A 158 8.00 -25.85 -11.36
#